data_AF-A0A182JXS0-F1
#
_entry.id   AF-A0A182JXS0-F1
#
_cell.length_a   1.000
_cell.length_b   1.000
_cell.length_c   1.000
_cell.angle_alpha   90.00
_cell.angle_beta   90.00
_cell.angle_gamma   90.00
#
_symmetry.space_group_name_H-M   'P 1'
#
loop_
_entity.id
_entity.type
_entity.pdbx_description
1 polymer ?
#
loop_
_entity_poly.entity_id
_entity_poly.type
_entity_poly.pdbx_seq_one_letter_code
_entity_poly.pdbx_strand_id
1 'polypeptide(L)'
;MSDKVRVCIVGSGNWGSAIAKIVGANAKRLATFEDRVTMYVYEEMIDGKKLTEIINTTHENVKYLPGHKLPENVVSLDRLV
;
A
#
# COMPACT_ATOMS: atom_id res chain seq x y z
N MET A 1 -16.08 -8.62 -21.34
CA MET A 1 -14.81 -8.05 -20.85
C MET A 1 -14.23 -9.05 -19.86
N SER A 2 -12.92 -9.31 -19.87
CA SER A 2 -12.29 -10.10 -18.81
C SER A 2 -12.38 -9.34 -17.50
N ASP A 3 -12.67 -10.03 -16.40
CA ASP A 3 -12.58 -9.43 -15.07
C ASP A 3 -11.16 -8.91 -14.83
N LYS A 4 -11.04 -7.73 -14.25
CA LYS A 4 -9.76 -7.13 -13.89
C LYS A 4 -9.12 -7.90 -12.72
N VAL A 5 -7.79 -7.93 -12.69
CA VAL A 5 -7.02 -8.61 -11.65
C VAL A 5 -6.83 -7.67 -10.44
N ARG A 6 -7.16 -8.16 -9.25
CA ARG A 6 -6.89 -7.48 -7.97
C ARG A 6 -5.49 -7.83 -7.48
N VAL A 7 -4.77 -6.84 -6.97
CA VAL A 7 -3.39 -7.02 -6.49
C VAL A 7 -3.31 -6.71 -4.99
N CYS A 8 -2.69 -7.63 -4.24
CA CYS A 8 -2.35 -7.46 -2.85
C CYS A 8 -0.85 -7.67 -2.63
N ILE A 9 -0.21 -6.76 -1.91
CA ILE A 9 1.18 -6.85 -1.48
C ILE A 9 1.20 -7.38 -0.05
N VAL A 10 1.86 -8.51 0.19
CA VAL A 10 2.03 -9.07 1.53
C VAL A 10 3.40 -8.67 2.07
N GLY A 11 3.42 -7.65 2.92
CA GLY A 11 4.64 -7.12 3.53
C GLY A 11 4.81 -5.62 3.31
N SER A 12 5.23 -4.93 4.37
CA SER A 12 5.27 -3.45 4.45
C SER A 12 6.61 -2.88 4.89
N GLY A 13 7.67 -3.68 4.88
CA GLY A 13 9.04 -3.19 5.14
C GLY A 13 9.54 -2.26 4.02
N ASN A 14 10.83 -1.95 4.03
CA ASN A 14 11.43 -0.98 3.11
C ASN A 14 11.14 -1.35 1.64
N TRP A 15 11.41 -2.60 1.27
CA TRP A 15 11.12 -3.09 -0.08
C TRP A 15 9.63 -3.23 -0.38
N GLY A 16 8.82 -3.67 0.60
CA GLY A 16 7.36 -3.74 0.47
C GLY A 16 6.74 -2.39 0.14
N SER A 17 7.22 -1.33 0.79
CA SER A 17 6.78 0.04 0.52
C SER A 17 7.28 0.55 -0.83
N ALA A 18 8.53 0.26 -1.20
CA ALA A 18 9.08 0.66 -2.49
C ALA A 18 8.34 -0.01 -3.66
N ILE A 19 8.05 -1.32 -3.56
CA ILE A 19 7.30 -2.03 -4.60
C ILE A 19 5.83 -1.59 -4.63
N ALA A 20 5.23 -1.23 -3.50
CA ALA A 20 3.88 -0.68 -3.45
C ALA A 20 3.75 0.62 -4.27
N LYS A 21 4.80 1.44 -4.31
CA LYS A 21 4.83 2.64 -5.16
C LYS A 21 4.79 2.29 -6.65
N ILE A 22 5.57 1.30 -7.08
CA ILE A 22 5.64 0.86 -8.49
C ILE A 22 4.35 0.14 -8.89
N VAL A 23 3.86 -0.76 -8.05
CA VAL A 23 2.63 -1.54 -8.30
C VAL A 23 1.41 -0.62 -8.32
N GLY A 24 1.28 0.30 -7.35
CA GLY A 24 0.19 1.28 -7.32
C GLY A 24 0.14 2.15 -8.57
N ALA A 25 1.29 2.61 -9.07
CA ALA A 25 1.36 3.39 -10.31
C ALA A 25 0.95 2.57 -11.54
N ASN A 26 1.36 1.29 -11.62
CA ASN A 26 1.01 0.43 -12.74
C ASN A 26 -0.46 -0.01 -12.72
N ALA A 27 -1.04 -0.25 -11.55
CA ALA A 27 -2.45 -0.61 -11.38
C ALA A 27 -3.37 0.48 -11.96
N LYS A 28 -3.06 1.76 -11.74
CA LYS A 28 -3.79 2.89 -12.36
C LYS A 28 -3.61 2.98 -13.89
N ARG A 29 -2.48 2.49 -14.42
CA ARG A 29 -2.09 2.69 -15.83
C ARG A 29 -2.57 1.57 -16.75
N LEU A 30 -2.65 0.35 -16.26
CA LEU A 30 -2.88 -0.85 -17.05
C LEU A 30 -4.34 -1.32 -16.91
N ALA A 31 -5.06 -1.43 -18.03
CA ALA A 31 -6.47 -1.83 -18.04
C ALA A 31 -6.74 -3.23 -17.48
N THR A 32 -5.71 -4.07 -17.36
CA THR A 32 -5.78 -5.43 -16.81
C THR A 32 -6.03 -5.46 -15.30
N PHE A 33 -5.67 -4.40 -14.57
CA PHE A 33 -5.71 -4.39 -13.11
C PHE A 33 -6.82 -3.48 -12.57
N GLU A 34 -7.31 -3.83 -11.38
CA GLU A 34 -8.08 -2.89 -10.56
C GLU A 34 -7.16 -1.81 -10.02
N ASP A 35 -7.66 -0.57 -10.00
CA ASP A 35 -6.88 0.58 -9.54
C ASP A 35 -6.45 0.40 -8.07
N ARG A 36 -7.34 -0.15 -7.23
CA ARG A 36 -7.05 -0.35 -5.80
C ARG A 36 -6.05 -1.48 -5.59
N VAL A 37 -4.93 -1.16 -4.95
CA VAL A 37 -3.91 -2.12 -4.50
C VAL A 37 -3.96 -2.19 -2.98
N THR A 38 -4.09 -3.39 -2.42
CA THR A 38 -4.00 -3.57 -0.97
C THR A 38 -2.57 -3.88 -0.55
N MET A 39 -2.16 -3.39 0.60
CA MET A 39 -0.86 -3.71 1.22
C MET A 39 -1.11 -4.20 2.63
N TYR A 40 -0.75 -5.45 2.92
CA TYR A 40 -0.75 -5.96 4.29
C TYR A 40 0.42 -5.36 5.05
N VAL A 41 0.08 -4.72 6.17
CA VAL A 41 1.01 -4.11 7.10
C VAL A 41 0.83 -4.84 8.43
N TYR A 42 1.90 -5.45 8.94
CA TYR A 42 1.89 -5.91 10.33
C TYR A 42 1.69 -4.69 11.22
N GLU A 43 0.62 -4.70 12.02
CA GLU A 43 0.19 -3.49 12.73
C GLU A 43 1.18 -3.11 13.83
N GLU A 44 1.57 -1.83 13.85
CA GLU A 44 2.50 -1.26 14.82
C GLU A 44 2.01 0.12 15.25
N MET A 45 2.39 0.54 16.46
CA MET A 45 2.04 1.84 17.01
C MET A 45 3.20 2.82 16.84
N ILE A 46 2.96 3.97 16.20
CA ILE A 46 3.90 5.09 16.06
C ILE A 46 3.27 6.32 16.71
N ASP A 47 3.89 6.84 17.77
CA ASP A 47 3.39 8.00 18.53
C ASP A 47 1.90 7.89 18.90
N GLY A 48 1.48 6.69 19.31
CA GLY A 48 0.10 6.39 19.72
C GLY A 48 -0.91 6.20 18.57
N LYS A 49 -0.47 6.21 17.31
CA LYS A 49 -1.31 5.95 16.12
C LYS A 49 -0.93 4.65 15.43
N LYS A 50 -1.90 3.99 14.80
CA LYS A 50 -1.66 2.80 13.99
C LYS A 50 -0.85 3.16 12.74
N LEU A 51 0.14 2.33 12.39
CA LEU A 51 0.93 2.52 11.19
C LEU A 51 0.05 2.44 9.93
N THR A 52 -0.96 1.58 9.91
CA THR A 52 -1.94 1.51 8.80
C THR A 52 -2.71 2.82 8.63
N GLU A 53 -3.15 3.45 9.72
CA GLU A 53 -3.84 4.74 9.70
C GLU A 53 -2.91 5.87 9.22
N ILE A 54 -1.67 5.89 9.70
CA ILE A 54 -0.67 6.86 9.24
C ILE A 54 -0.44 6.71 7.74
N ILE A 55 -0.22 5.49 7.25
CA ILE A 55 0.01 5.25 5.81
C ILE A 55 -1.22 5.65 5.00
N ASN A 56 -2.44 5.27 5.42
CA ASN A 56 -3.66 5.58 4.67
C ASN A 56 -3.99 7.09 4.67
N THR A 57 -3.60 7.83 5.70
CA THR A 57 -3.87 9.27 5.81
C THR A 57 -2.80 10.11 5.11
N THR A 58 -1.53 9.75 5.30
CA THR A 58 -0.39 10.54 4.83
C THR A 58 0.19 10.04 3.51
N HIS A 59 -0.26 8.87 3.05
CA HIS A 59 0.33 8.12 1.96
C HIS A 59 1.83 7.92 2.12
N GLU A 60 2.29 7.64 3.33
CA GLU A 60 3.72 7.46 3.63
C GLU A 60 3.93 6.40 4.70
N ASN A 61 4.87 5.49 4.45
CA ASN A 61 5.35 4.58 5.48
C ASN A 61 6.48 5.25 6.26
N VAL A 62 6.10 6.06 7.25
CA VAL A 62 7.03 6.89 8.04
C VAL A 62 8.11 6.10 8.77
N LYS A 63 7.91 4.79 8.99
CA LYS A 63 8.87 3.91 9.64
C LYS A 63 9.85 3.27 8.65
N TYR A 64 9.34 2.68 7.57
CA TYR A 64 10.13 1.81 6.69
C TYR A 64 10.54 2.47 5.37
N LEU A 65 9.91 3.58 4.98
CA LEU A 65 10.28 4.33 3.76
C LEU A 65 9.98 5.85 3.93
N PRO A 66 10.63 6.51 4.90
CA PRO A 66 10.40 7.94 5.17
C PRO A 66 10.77 8.82 3.98
N GLY A 67 10.03 9.91 3.78
CA GLY A 67 10.23 10.88 2.71
C GLY A 67 9.67 10.47 1.34
N HIS A 68 9.04 9.29 1.24
CA HIS A 68 8.51 8.79 -0.02
C HIS A 68 7.01 8.52 0.04
N LYS A 69 6.25 9.30 -0.73
CA LYS A 69 4.81 9.09 -0.88
C LYS A 69 4.50 7.83 -1.71
N LEU A 70 3.57 7.03 -1.20
CA LEU A 70 2.87 5.96 -1.90
C LEU A 70 1.73 6.56 -2.74
N PRO A 71 1.32 5.90 -3.84
CA PRO A 71 0.13 6.27 -4.59
C PRO A 71 -1.14 6.17 -3.74
N GLU A 72 -2.09 7.08 -3.94
CA GLU A 72 -3.35 7.14 -3.16
C GLU A 72 -4.22 5.88 -3.27
N ASN A 73 -4.04 5.12 -4.34
CA ASN A 73 -4.74 3.85 -4.56
C ASN A 73 -4.13 2.65 -3.83
N VAL A 74 -3.04 2.86 -3.08
CA VAL A 74 -2.46 1.85 -2.16
C VAL A 74 -3.15 1.98 -0.81
N VAL A 75 -3.86 0.93 -0.40
CA VAL A 75 -4.61 0.87 0.86
C VAL A 75 -3.96 -0.13 1.81
N SER A 76 -3.48 0.36 2.95
CA SER A 76 -2.89 -0.44 4.01
C SER A 76 -3.96 -1.13 4.85
N LEU A 77 -3.80 -2.42 5.08
CA LEU A 77 -4.68 -3.27 5.90
C LEU A 77 -3.88 -3.98 6.98
N ASP A 78 -4.48 -4.13 8.17
CA ASP A 78 -3.90 -4.80 9.34
C ASP A 78 -4.15 -6.33 9.36
N ARG A 79 -4.91 -6.82 8.39
CA ARG A 79 -5.26 -8.23 8.22
C ARG A 79 -5.39 -8.61 6.75
N LEU A 80 -5.04 -9.86 6.44
CA LEU A 80 -5.35 -10.47 5.14
C LEU A 80 -6.82 -10.92 5.18
N VAL A 81 -7.61 -10.45 4.22
CA VAL A 81 -9.03 -10.84 4.00
C VAL A 81 -9.21 -11.35 2.58
#